data_AF-A0A1Q6V155-F1
#
_entry.id   AF-A0A1Q6V155-F1
#
_cell.length_a   1.000
_cell.length_b   1.000
_cell.length_c   1.000
_cell.angle_alpha   90.00
_cell.angle_beta   90.00
_cell.angle_gamma   90.00
#
_symmetry.space_group_name_H-M   'P 1'
#
loop_
_entity.id
_entity.type
_entity.pdbx_description
1 polymer ?
#
loop_
_entity_poly.entity_id
_entity_poly.type
_entity_poly.pdbx_seq_one_letter_code
_entity_poly.pdbx_strand_id
1 'polypeptide(L)'
;MRKRILSVILAGILIVGLTGCGNQKTTDSKTNDKTKNETVQKSKGNCDVFECIKKLSSDTTYEKVNEIIGFEGKLVDQSKEGAVSTYKKYEWELTDDTSITVRLDEFKGKVTAQISAEFPNEMIKNDKVDFSKVDKLKEKINSSDGLTYEEFVEIVGGVEGTLYNVTTFSNKYTWVNSEGKSLNATFNSNGKCTIFNGIV
;
A
#
# COMPACT_ATOMS: atom_id res chain seq x y z
N MET A 1 -41.76 -14.28 -11.60
CA MET A 1 -43.00 -13.48 -11.69
C MET A 1 -42.71 -12.06 -11.23
N ARG A 2 -43.04 -11.06 -12.06
CA ARG A 2 -42.90 -9.62 -11.80
C ARG A 2 -43.87 -9.17 -10.70
N LYS A 3 -43.51 -8.08 -9.99
CA LYS A 3 -44.38 -6.91 -9.80
C LYS A 3 -43.55 -5.71 -9.33
N ARG A 4 -43.43 -4.73 -10.23
CA ARG A 4 -43.00 -3.35 -9.94
C ARG A 4 -44.23 -2.59 -9.48
N ILE A 5 -44.11 -1.73 -8.47
CA ILE A 5 -45.15 -0.76 -8.11
C ILE A 5 -44.58 0.63 -8.40
N LEU A 6 -45.06 1.22 -9.50
CA LEU A 6 -45.06 2.66 -9.70
C LEU A 6 -46.25 3.22 -8.91
N SER A 7 -46.03 4.28 -8.14
CA SER A 7 -47.08 5.23 -7.80
C SER A 7 -46.69 6.60 -8.34
N VAL A 8 -47.55 7.07 -9.23
CA VAL A 8 -47.58 8.37 -9.89
C VAL A 8 -48.46 9.30 -9.02
N ILE A 9 -48.24 10.62 -9.12
CA ILE A 9 -49.26 11.69 -9.33
C ILE A 9 -49.02 12.96 -8.49
N LEU A 10 -48.66 14.01 -9.25
CA LEU A 10 -49.11 15.42 -9.26
C LEU A 10 -49.11 16.25 -7.96
N ALA A 11 -49.02 17.58 -7.98
CA ALA A 11 -48.59 18.64 -8.90
C ALA A 11 -48.90 19.94 -8.12
N GLY A 12 -48.10 20.98 -8.30
CA GLY A 12 -48.36 22.31 -7.74
C GLY A 12 -47.43 23.34 -8.36
N ILE A 13 -47.89 23.93 -9.46
CA ILE A 13 -47.25 24.97 -10.27
C ILE A 13 -47.53 26.36 -9.67
N LEU A 14 -46.58 27.30 -9.78
CA LEU A 14 -46.72 28.72 -10.22
C LEU A 14 -45.43 29.50 -9.85
N ILE A 15 -44.49 29.79 -10.78
CA ILE A 15 -44.37 30.95 -11.72
C ILE A 15 -44.65 32.29 -10.97
N VAL A 16 -43.86 33.38 -10.96
CA VAL A 16 -43.08 34.10 -12.01
C VAL A 16 -42.09 35.09 -11.35
N GLY A 17 -41.00 35.42 -12.05
CA GLY A 17 -40.20 36.64 -11.87
C GLY A 17 -39.07 36.66 -12.91
N LEU A 18 -39.40 36.84 -14.19
CA LEU A 18 -39.21 38.07 -14.98
C LEU A 18 -37.78 38.66 -15.00
N THR A 19 -37.18 38.48 -16.18
CA THR A 19 -36.35 39.43 -16.94
C THR A 19 -35.00 39.88 -16.39
N GLY A 20 -33.95 39.43 -17.08
CA GLY A 20 -32.60 39.99 -17.03
C GLY A 20 -31.70 39.46 -18.15
N CYS A 21 -32.11 39.62 -19.42
CA CYS A 21 -31.20 39.48 -20.56
C CYS A 21 -30.28 40.71 -20.61
N GLY A 22 -29.00 40.53 -20.30
CA GLY A 22 -27.91 41.45 -20.61
C GLY A 22 -26.76 40.66 -21.25
N ASN A 23 -26.37 41.05 -22.46
CA ASN A 23 -25.51 40.29 -23.36
C ASN A 23 -24.01 40.65 -23.20
N GLN A 24 -23.16 39.66 -23.46
CA GLN A 24 -21.75 39.68 -23.93
C GLN A 24 -20.53 39.92 -23.01
N LYS A 25 -19.75 38.82 -22.93
CA LYS A 25 -18.29 38.64 -23.05
C LYS A 25 -17.34 39.25 -22.02
N THR A 26 -16.73 38.37 -21.20
CA THR A 26 -15.27 38.14 -21.21
C THR A 26 -14.92 36.79 -20.57
N THR A 27 -13.94 36.13 -21.19
CA THR A 27 -13.22 34.93 -20.76
C THR A 27 -12.70 35.06 -19.34
N ASP A 28 -12.96 34.05 -18.50
CA ASP A 28 -11.98 33.57 -17.53
C ASP A 28 -12.30 32.11 -17.19
N SER A 29 -11.40 31.23 -17.61
CA SER A 29 -11.40 29.80 -17.31
C SER A 29 -11.30 29.61 -15.80
N LYS A 30 -12.45 29.44 -15.14
CA LYS A 30 -12.47 28.82 -13.81
C LYS A 30 -12.18 27.34 -13.98
N THR A 31 -10.91 27.01 -13.82
CA THR A 31 -10.42 25.69 -13.43
C THR A 31 -11.37 25.14 -12.37
N ASN A 32 -12.14 24.11 -12.74
CA ASN A 32 -12.82 23.27 -11.77
C ASN A 32 -11.72 22.51 -11.02
N ASP A 33 -11.24 23.14 -9.95
CA ASP A 33 -10.49 22.44 -8.93
C ASP A 33 -11.48 21.49 -8.25
N LYS A 34 -11.61 20.28 -8.82
CA LYS A 34 -12.15 19.15 -8.08
C LYS A 34 -11.12 18.86 -7.01
N THR A 35 -11.23 19.56 -5.88
CA THR A 35 -10.67 19.14 -4.62
C THR A 35 -11.18 17.72 -4.39
N LYS A 36 -10.32 16.76 -4.71
CA LYS A 36 -10.48 15.36 -4.36
C LYS A 36 -10.44 15.39 -2.83
N ASN A 37 -11.60 15.39 -2.20
CA ASN A 37 -11.72 15.19 -0.76
C ASN A 37 -11.23 13.76 -0.50
N GLU A 38 -9.90 13.60 -0.42
CA GLU A 38 -9.28 12.41 0.12
C GLU A 38 -9.64 12.40 1.59
N THR A 39 -10.75 11.72 1.88
CA THR A 39 -11.12 11.40 3.24
C THR A 39 -10.04 10.45 3.71
N VAL A 40 -9.06 10.96 4.46
CA VAL A 40 -8.01 10.15 5.08
C VAL A 40 -8.73 9.14 5.96
N GLN A 41 -8.88 7.91 5.46
CA GLN A 41 -9.58 6.88 6.18
C GLN A 41 -8.74 6.52 7.40
N LYS A 42 -9.29 6.78 8.58
CA LYS A 42 -8.61 6.49 9.83
C LYS A 42 -8.50 4.97 10.00
N SER A 43 -7.31 4.50 10.36
CA SER A 43 -7.07 3.09 10.67
C SER A 43 -8.04 2.59 11.75
N LYS A 44 -8.52 1.35 11.58
CA LYS A 44 -9.28 0.60 12.59
C LYS A 44 -8.42 0.19 13.79
N GLY A 45 -7.09 0.17 13.63
CA GLY A 45 -6.12 -0.27 14.63
C GLY A 45 -5.40 0.86 15.37
N ASN A 46 -4.41 0.47 16.17
CA ASN A 46 -3.53 1.35 16.95
C ASN A 46 -2.39 1.98 16.13
N CYS A 47 -2.22 1.54 14.88
CA CYS A 47 -1.22 2.05 13.94
C CYS A 47 -1.81 2.11 12.53
N ASP A 48 -1.23 2.94 11.67
CA ASP A 48 -1.44 2.82 10.22
C ASP A 48 -0.59 1.68 9.63
N VAL A 49 -0.80 1.37 8.35
CA VAL A 49 -0.13 0.24 7.68
C VAL A 49 1.40 0.35 7.71
N PHE A 50 1.95 1.56 7.58
CA PHE A 50 3.40 1.81 7.53
C PHE A 50 4.02 1.73 8.93
N GLU A 51 3.32 2.22 9.94
CA GLU A 51 3.72 2.10 11.34
C GLU A 51 3.63 0.64 11.82
N CYS A 52 2.57 -0.08 11.47
CA CYS A 52 2.36 -1.45 11.90
C CYS A 52 3.48 -2.36 11.37
N ILE A 53 3.79 -2.31 10.07
CA ILE A 53 4.85 -3.18 9.51
C ILE A 53 6.23 -2.90 10.12
N LYS A 54 6.54 -1.64 10.47
CA LYS A 54 7.81 -1.27 11.12
C LYS A 54 7.94 -1.78 12.55
N LYS A 55 6.82 -2.02 13.25
CA LYS A 55 6.79 -2.56 14.62
C LYS A 55 6.84 -4.09 14.66
N LEU A 56 6.63 -4.75 13.52
CA LEU A 56 6.60 -6.21 13.40
C LEU A 56 7.96 -6.76 12.93
N SER A 57 8.25 -7.98 13.36
CA SER A 57 9.50 -8.68 13.09
C SER A 57 9.24 -10.15 12.77
N SER A 58 10.23 -10.82 12.15
CA SER A 58 10.06 -12.20 11.68
C SER A 58 9.92 -13.27 12.79
N ASP A 59 10.05 -12.87 14.05
CA ASP A 59 9.84 -13.69 15.25
C ASP A 59 8.54 -13.34 15.99
N THR A 60 7.69 -12.48 15.42
CA THR A 60 6.41 -12.11 16.02
C THR A 60 5.44 -13.30 16.10
N THR A 61 4.54 -13.27 17.09
CA THR A 61 3.46 -14.25 17.26
C THR A 61 2.11 -13.63 16.91
N TYR A 62 1.07 -14.46 16.75
CA TYR A 62 -0.29 -13.97 16.51
C TYR A 62 -0.76 -13.00 17.61
N GLU A 63 -0.50 -13.33 18.87
CA GLU A 63 -0.87 -12.52 20.03
C GLU A 63 -0.14 -11.18 20.03
N LYS A 64 1.15 -11.19 19.67
CA LYS A 64 1.93 -9.96 19.60
C LYS A 64 1.48 -9.04 18.47
N VAL A 65 1.08 -9.61 17.33
CA VAL A 65 0.50 -8.83 16.22
C VAL A 65 -0.81 -8.19 16.68
N ASN A 66 -1.69 -8.92 17.35
CA ASN A 66 -2.95 -8.38 17.88
C ASN A 66 -2.71 -7.27 18.92
N GLU A 67 -1.69 -7.39 19.77
CA GLU A 67 -1.31 -6.33 20.73
C GLU A 67 -0.86 -5.05 20.00
N ILE A 68 -0.02 -5.20 18.97
CA ILE A 68 0.51 -4.06 18.19
C ILE A 68 -0.60 -3.40 17.36
N ILE A 69 -1.41 -4.19 16.67
CA ILE A 69 -2.45 -3.69 15.76
C ILE A 69 -3.70 -3.24 16.54
N GLY A 70 -3.99 -3.84 17.70
CA GLY A 70 -5.09 -3.45 18.58
C GLY A 70 -6.42 -4.19 18.35
N PHE A 71 -6.45 -5.18 17.45
CA PHE A 71 -7.61 -6.05 17.23
C PHE A 71 -7.18 -7.41 16.66
N GLU A 72 -8.09 -8.38 16.68
CA GLU A 72 -7.83 -9.74 16.22
C GLU A 72 -7.85 -9.85 14.69
N GLY A 73 -6.82 -10.50 14.14
CA GLY A 73 -6.73 -10.78 12.71
C GLY A 73 -7.61 -11.94 12.28
N LYS A 74 -8.14 -11.87 11.05
CA LYS A 74 -8.95 -12.92 10.43
C LYS A 74 -8.05 -13.97 9.79
N LEU A 75 -8.32 -15.26 10.04
CA LEU A 75 -7.66 -16.36 9.32
C LEU A 75 -8.13 -16.36 7.85
N VAL A 76 -7.19 -16.25 6.92
CA VAL A 76 -7.47 -16.18 5.47
C VAL A 76 -6.91 -17.36 4.69
N ASP A 77 -5.89 -18.04 5.21
CA ASP A 77 -5.32 -19.24 4.59
C ASP A 77 -4.58 -20.10 5.63
N GLN A 78 -4.44 -21.39 5.37
CA GLN A 78 -3.66 -22.30 6.21
C GLN A 78 -3.23 -23.57 5.46
N SER A 79 -2.17 -24.20 5.94
CA SER A 79 -1.75 -25.52 5.45
C SER A 79 -2.86 -26.56 5.62
N LYS A 80 -2.95 -27.49 4.66
CA LYS A 80 -3.82 -28.67 4.79
C LYS A 80 -3.36 -29.58 5.93
N GLU A 81 -4.31 -30.31 6.50
CA GLU A 81 -4.03 -31.33 7.51
C GLU A 81 -3.04 -32.38 6.97
N GLY A 82 -2.10 -32.81 7.82
CA GLY A 82 -1.04 -33.77 7.46
C GLY A 82 0.15 -33.18 6.69
N ALA A 83 0.23 -31.86 6.50
CA ALA A 83 1.39 -31.23 5.89
C ALA A 83 2.64 -31.35 6.79
N VAL A 84 3.80 -31.59 6.16
CA VAL A 84 5.10 -31.69 6.86
C VAL A 84 5.54 -30.35 7.47
N SER A 85 5.09 -29.25 6.89
CA SER A 85 5.22 -27.90 7.44
C SER A 85 3.83 -27.29 7.50
N THR A 86 3.50 -26.74 8.66
CA THR A 86 2.22 -26.08 8.90
C THR A 86 2.38 -24.59 8.80
N TYR A 87 1.33 -23.91 8.36
CA TYR A 87 1.28 -22.45 8.44
C TYR A 87 -0.15 -21.98 8.65
N LYS A 88 -0.29 -20.79 9.24
CA LYS A 88 -1.54 -20.03 9.27
C LYS A 88 -1.27 -18.62 8.78
N LYS A 89 -2.16 -18.10 7.96
CA LYS A 89 -2.09 -16.75 7.40
C LYS A 89 -3.28 -15.94 7.89
N TYR A 90 -2.98 -14.81 8.50
CA TYR A 90 -3.95 -13.91 9.07
C TYR A 90 -3.89 -12.55 8.39
N GLU A 91 -5.03 -11.87 8.33
CA GLU A 91 -5.17 -10.53 7.78
C GLU A 91 -5.84 -9.58 8.78
N TRP A 92 -5.27 -8.38 8.87
CA TRP A 92 -5.80 -7.23 9.60
C TRP A 92 -6.08 -6.11 8.60
N GLU A 93 -7.35 -5.97 8.19
CA GLU A 93 -7.81 -4.87 7.35
C GLU A 93 -7.83 -3.57 8.17
N LEU A 94 -6.87 -2.67 7.93
CA LEU A 94 -6.72 -1.42 8.69
C LEU A 94 -7.66 -0.33 8.15
N THR A 95 -7.82 -0.26 6.83
CA THR A 95 -8.78 0.60 6.13
C THR A 95 -9.45 -0.21 5.02
N ASP A 96 -10.18 0.44 4.10
CA ASP A 96 -10.75 -0.25 2.92
C ASP A 96 -9.66 -0.56 1.87
N ASP A 97 -8.56 0.19 1.89
CA ASP A 97 -7.47 0.11 0.91
C ASP A 97 -6.14 -0.39 1.50
N THR A 98 -6.07 -0.66 2.81
CA THR A 98 -4.83 -1.08 3.47
C THR A 98 -5.03 -2.26 4.41
N SER A 99 -4.08 -3.20 4.38
CA SER A 99 -4.06 -4.34 5.30
C SER A 99 -2.65 -4.77 5.68
N ILE A 100 -2.55 -5.41 6.85
CA ILE A 100 -1.38 -6.20 7.23
C ILE A 100 -1.74 -7.67 7.12
N THR A 101 -0.89 -8.43 6.45
CA THR A 101 -0.99 -9.87 6.37
C THR A 101 0.21 -10.51 7.04
N VAL A 102 -0.02 -11.48 7.92
CA VAL A 102 1.04 -12.24 8.58
C VAL A 102 0.85 -13.73 8.33
N ARG A 103 1.84 -14.37 7.70
CA ARG A 103 1.94 -15.82 7.59
C ARG A 103 2.91 -16.33 8.64
N LEU A 104 2.38 -17.13 9.57
CA LEU A 104 3.14 -17.82 10.60
C LEU A 104 3.43 -19.23 10.11
N ASP A 105 4.68 -19.50 9.80
CA ASP A 105 5.19 -20.83 9.44
C ASP A 105 5.69 -21.52 10.70
N GLU A 106 5.32 -22.79 10.89
CA GLU A 106 5.86 -23.64 11.94
C GLU A 106 6.61 -24.83 11.33
N PHE A 107 7.87 -24.97 11.74
CA PHE A 107 8.72 -26.09 11.32
C PHE A 107 9.57 -26.56 12.50
N LYS A 108 9.40 -27.84 12.87
CA LYS A 108 10.12 -28.48 13.98
C LYS A 108 10.04 -27.69 15.30
N GLY A 109 8.86 -27.15 15.60
CA GLY A 109 8.61 -26.36 16.82
C GLY A 109 9.17 -24.93 16.81
N LYS A 110 9.75 -24.47 15.68
CA LYS A 110 10.14 -23.08 15.49
C LYS A 110 9.08 -22.37 14.65
N VAL A 111 8.59 -21.24 15.16
CA VAL A 111 7.67 -20.34 14.45
C VAL A 111 8.47 -19.20 13.81
N THR A 112 8.15 -18.87 12.57
CA THR A 112 8.66 -17.68 11.87
C THR A 112 7.52 -16.95 11.19
N ALA A 113 7.60 -15.62 11.14
CA ALA A 113 6.61 -14.77 10.52
C ALA A 113 7.11 -14.20 9.18
N GLN A 114 6.22 -14.18 8.21
CA GLN A 114 6.33 -13.39 6.99
C GLN A 114 5.23 -12.32 7.02
N ILE A 115 5.62 -11.06 7.08
CA ILE A 115 4.72 -9.92 7.20
C ILE A 115 4.67 -9.19 5.86
N SER A 116 3.47 -8.84 5.41
CA SER A 116 3.26 -8.02 4.22
C SER A 116 2.29 -6.89 4.54
N ALA A 117 2.59 -5.70 4.01
CA ALA A 117 1.72 -4.53 4.03
C ALA A 117 1.19 -4.31 2.61
N GLU A 118 -0.13 -4.21 2.50
CA GLU A 118 -0.82 -3.87 1.26
C GLU A 118 -1.33 -2.43 1.37
N PHE A 119 -1.05 -1.63 0.35
CA PHE A 119 -1.47 -0.23 0.25
C PHE A 119 -1.41 0.24 -1.22
N PRO A 120 -2.22 1.23 -1.62
CA PRO A 120 -2.17 1.78 -2.96
C PRO A 120 -0.93 2.65 -3.19
N ASN A 121 -0.35 2.57 -4.40
CA ASN A 121 0.82 3.36 -4.80
C ASN A 121 0.62 4.88 -4.61
N GLU A 122 -0.61 5.39 -4.73
CA GLU A 122 -0.92 6.81 -4.54
C GLU A 122 -0.58 7.30 -3.12
N MET A 123 -0.57 6.42 -2.11
CA MET A 123 -0.16 6.79 -0.74
C MET A 123 1.34 7.04 -0.58
N ILE A 124 2.16 6.56 -1.52
CA ILE A 124 3.63 6.62 -1.43
C ILE A 124 4.28 7.29 -2.64
N LYS A 125 3.47 7.88 -3.52
CA LYS A 125 3.94 8.64 -4.68
C LYS A 125 4.79 9.82 -4.21
N ASN A 126 5.98 9.95 -4.80
CA ASN A 126 6.94 10.97 -4.42
C ASN A 126 7.62 11.56 -5.67
N ASP A 127 7.63 12.88 -5.77
CA ASP A 127 8.17 13.63 -6.92
C ASP A 127 9.71 13.63 -6.99
N LYS A 128 10.38 13.32 -5.87
CA LYS A 128 11.84 13.21 -5.80
C LYS A 128 12.36 11.83 -6.19
N VAL A 129 11.49 10.83 -6.30
CA VAL A 129 11.89 9.49 -6.75
C VAL A 129 12.24 9.56 -8.24
N ASP A 130 13.50 9.27 -8.54
CA ASP A 130 14.08 9.37 -9.88
C ASP A 130 14.60 8.00 -10.36
N PHE A 131 14.00 7.48 -11.43
CA PHE A 131 14.41 6.21 -12.04
C PHE A 131 15.32 6.38 -13.27
N SER A 132 15.76 7.60 -13.59
CA SER A 132 16.65 7.86 -14.73
C SER A 132 18.00 7.14 -14.62
N LYS A 133 18.42 6.78 -13.40
CA LYS A 133 19.70 6.15 -13.09
C LYS A 133 19.60 4.65 -12.78
N VAL A 134 18.49 3.99 -13.11
CA VAL A 134 18.30 2.55 -12.80
C VAL A 134 19.38 1.65 -13.41
N ASP A 135 19.99 2.03 -14.54
CA ASP A 135 21.09 1.24 -15.10
C ASP A 135 22.30 1.16 -14.15
N LYS A 136 22.54 2.17 -13.31
CA LYS A 136 23.57 2.10 -12.25
C LYS A 136 23.23 1.06 -11.18
N LEU A 137 21.95 0.85 -10.89
CA LEU A 137 21.52 -0.22 -9.98
C LEU A 137 21.86 -1.60 -10.57
N LYS A 138 21.64 -1.79 -11.88
CA LYS A 138 21.94 -3.04 -12.60
C LYS A 138 23.43 -3.35 -12.60
N GLU A 139 24.27 -2.32 -12.73
CA GLU A 139 25.73 -2.48 -12.65
C GLU A 139 26.16 -2.88 -11.23
N LYS A 140 25.69 -2.13 -10.21
CA LYS A 140 26.11 -2.35 -8.81
C LYS A 140 25.62 -3.66 -8.21
N ILE A 141 24.39 -4.09 -8.50
CA ILE A 141 23.86 -5.34 -7.96
C ILE A 141 24.67 -6.57 -8.38
N ASN A 142 25.31 -6.51 -9.56
CA ASN A 142 26.14 -7.59 -10.10
C ASN A 142 27.64 -7.42 -9.77
N SER A 143 28.01 -6.38 -9.02
CA SER A 143 29.39 -6.12 -8.61
C SER A 143 29.81 -6.99 -7.41
N SER A 144 31.12 -7.11 -7.18
CA SER A 144 31.66 -7.85 -6.02
C SER A 144 31.22 -7.25 -4.69
N ASP A 145 31.10 -5.92 -4.63
CA ASP A 145 30.75 -5.19 -3.41
C ASP A 145 29.22 -5.21 -3.17
N GLY A 146 28.45 -5.60 -4.19
CA GLY A 146 26.99 -5.56 -4.20
C GLY A 146 26.44 -4.14 -4.14
N LEU A 147 25.14 -4.03 -3.88
CA LEU A 147 24.43 -2.77 -3.77
C LEU A 147 23.82 -2.66 -2.38
N THR A 148 24.21 -1.66 -1.58
CA THR A 148 23.59 -1.43 -0.26
C THR A 148 22.27 -0.67 -0.38
N TYR A 149 21.52 -0.61 0.72
CA TYR A 149 20.28 0.18 0.78
C TYR A 149 20.56 1.68 0.61
N GLU A 150 21.61 2.21 1.24
CA GLU A 150 21.98 3.63 1.16
C GLU A 150 22.37 4.04 -0.26
N GLU A 151 23.16 3.20 -0.94
CA GLU A 151 23.51 3.42 -2.35
C GLU A 151 22.27 3.37 -3.25
N PHE A 152 21.35 2.43 -2.97
CA PHE A 152 20.08 2.35 -3.70
C PHE A 152 19.29 3.64 -3.55
N VAL A 153 19.12 4.12 -2.31
CA VAL A 153 18.42 5.36 -1.96
C VAL A 153 19.05 6.55 -2.66
N GLU A 154 20.37 6.69 -2.65
CA GLU A 154 21.08 7.77 -3.35
C GLU A 154 20.79 7.76 -4.86
N ILE A 155 20.83 6.59 -5.49
CA ILE A 155 20.62 6.44 -6.93
C ILE A 155 19.19 6.80 -7.34
N VAL A 156 18.19 6.47 -6.52
CA VAL A 156 16.77 6.75 -6.80
C VAL A 156 16.29 8.13 -6.36
N GLY A 157 17.21 9.08 -6.13
CA GLY A 157 16.87 10.47 -5.82
C GLY A 157 16.89 10.83 -4.34
N GLY A 158 17.52 10.00 -3.49
CA GLY A 158 17.69 10.25 -2.06
C GLY A 158 16.42 10.03 -1.23
N VAL A 159 15.47 9.26 -1.75
CA VAL A 159 14.21 8.94 -1.07
C VAL A 159 14.28 7.53 -0.50
N GLU A 160 13.98 7.37 0.79
CA GLU A 160 13.86 6.06 1.41
C GLU A 160 12.69 5.26 0.84
N GLY A 161 12.87 3.96 0.66
CA GLY A 161 11.82 3.08 0.18
C GLY A 161 10.77 2.81 1.24
N THR A 162 9.53 2.59 0.80
CA THR A 162 8.46 2.15 1.70
C THR A 162 8.59 0.64 1.92
N LEU A 163 8.84 0.22 3.17
CA LEU A 163 8.87 -1.18 3.57
C LEU A 163 7.48 -1.80 3.39
N TYR A 164 7.39 -2.89 2.63
CA TYR A 164 6.12 -3.59 2.42
C TYR A 164 6.17 -5.10 2.71
N ASN A 165 7.36 -5.67 2.92
CA ASN A 165 7.49 -7.08 3.29
C ASN A 165 8.69 -7.30 4.22
N VAL A 166 8.47 -8.09 5.27
CA VAL A 166 9.48 -8.50 6.25
C VAL A 166 9.47 -10.01 6.39
N THR A 167 10.65 -10.62 6.29
CA THR A 167 10.88 -12.05 6.48
C THR A 167 12.13 -12.25 7.32
N THR A 168 12.40 -13.48 7.74
CA THR A 168 13.65 -13.81 8.46
C THR A 168 14.92 -13.52 7.64
N PHE A 169 14.83 -13.57 6.30
CA PHE A 169 16.00 -13.50 5.43
C PHE A 169 16.13 -12.18 4.68
N SER A 170 15.07 -11.40 4.60
CA SER A 170 15.02 -10.21 3.76
C SER A 170 13.90 -9.25 4.12
N ASN A 171 14.13 -8.00 3.75
CA ASN A 171 13.13 -6.94 3.71
C ASN A 171 12.91 -6.51 2.26
N LYS A 172 11.67 -6.15 1.91
CA LYS A 172 11.35 -5.59 0.60
C LYS A 172 10.78 -4.19 0.71
N TYR A 173 11.26 -3.34 -0.19
CA TYR A 173 10.91 -1.93 -0.25
C TYR A 173 10.40 -1.58 -1.64
N THR A 174 9.55 -0.57 -1.70
CA THR A 174 9.02 -0.03 -2.95
C THR A 174 9.16 1.49 -3.00
N TRP A 175 9.36 2.01 -4.21
CA TRP A 175 9.40 3.43 -4.53
C TRP A 175 8.42 3.71 -5.64
N VAL A 176 7.69 4.82 -5.55
CA VAL A 176 6.73 5.25 -6.58
C VAL A 176 7.04 6.70 -6.97
N ASN A 177 7.28 6.94 -8.26
CA ASN A 177 7.55 8.28 -8.77
C ASN A 177 6.25 9.06 -9.04
N SER A 178 6.35 10.35 -9.35
CA SER A 178 5.21 11.23 -9.66
C SER A 178 4.31 10.72 -10.79
N GLU A 179 4.86 9.98 -11.74
CA GLU A 179 4.11 9.36 -12.85
C GLU A 179 3.34 8.10 -12.41
N GLY A 180 3.52 7.64 -11.17
CA GLY A 180 2.91 6.42 -10.63
C GLY A 180 3.69 5.15 -10.94
N LYS A 181 4.85 5.26 -11.60
CA LYS A 181 5.72 4.10 -11.87
C LYS A 181 6.32 3.60 -10.58
N SER A 182 6.42 2.28 -10.44
CA SER A 182 6.97 1.66 -9.23
C SER A 182 8.27 0.88 -9.47
N LEU A 183 9.18 0.92 -8.50
CA LEU A 183 10.38 0.09 -8.46
C LEU A 183 10.41 -0.65 -7.12
N ASN A 184 10.58 -1.96 -7.14
CA ASN A 184 10.62 -2.80 -5.95
C ASN A 184 12.02 -3.40 -5.79
N ALA A 185 12.52 -3.47 -4.56
CA ALA A 185 13.80 -4.11 -4.26
C ALA A 185 13.73 -4.97 -3.00
N THR A 186 14.51 -6.06 -3.00
CA THR A 186 14.68 -6.97 -1.86
C THR A 186 16.11 -6.84 -1.34
N PHE A 187 16.25 -6.67 -0.02
CA PHE A 187 17.53 -6.61 0.67
C PHE A 187 17.61 -7.78 1.65
N ASN A 188 18.71 -8.53 1.60
CA ASN A 188 18.94 -9.64 2.51
C ASN A 188 19.33 -9.15 3.92
N SER A 189 19.50 -10.09 4.86
CA SER A 189 19.92 -9.82 6.24
C SER A 189 21.27 -9.12 6.37
N ASN A 190 22.11 -9.11 5.33
CA ASN A 190 23.41 -8.43 5.31
C ASN A 190 23.29 -7.00 4.74
N GLY A 191 22.08 -6.51 4.48
CA GLY A 191 21.83 -5.17 3.93
C GLY A 191 22.16 -5.04 2.44
N LYS A 192 22.33 -6.15 1.71
CA LYS A 192 22.64 -6.15 0.28
C LYS A 192 21.40 -6.42 -0.55
N CYS A 193 21.19 -5.60 -1.58
CA CYS A 193 20.14 -5.81 -2.57
C CYS A 193 20.40 -7.12 -3.32
N THR A 194 19.43 -8.02 -3.35
CA THR A 194 19.53 -9.31 -4.04
C THR A 194 18.73 -9.35 -5.34
N ILE A 195 17.68 -8.55 -5.43
CA ILE A 195 16.87 -8.39 -6.63
C ILE A 195 16.14 -7.05 -6.57
N PHE A 196 16.00 -6.41 -7.73
CA PHE A 196 15.02 -5.36 -7.95
C PHE A 196 14.31 -5.58 -9.28
N ASN A 197 13.06 -5.13 -9.37
CA ASN A 197 12.23 -5.23 -10.56
C ASN A 197 11.18 -4.11 -10.60
N GLY A 198 10.65 -3.84 -11.79
CA GLY A 198 9.63 -2.82 -12.02
C GLY A 198 10.01 -1.81 -13.10
N ILE A 199 9.60 -0.56 -12.86
CA ILE A 199 9.31 0.52 -13.83
C ILE A 199 8.08 0.20 -14.68
N VAL A 200 6.98 -0.13 -14.00
CA VAL A 200 5.65 -0.35 -14.59
C VAL A 200 4.77 0.83 -14.24
#